data_AF-A0A7Y7IXH1-F1
#
_entry.id   AF-A0A7Y7IXH1-F1
#
_cell.length_a   1.000
_cell.length_b   1.000
_cell.length_c   1.000
_cell.angle_alpha   90.00
_cell.angle_beta   90.00
_cell.angle_gamma   90.00
#
_symmetry.space_group_name_H-M   'P 1'
#
loop_
_entity.id
_entity.type
_entity.pdbx_description
1 polymer ?
#
loop_
_entity_poly.entity_id
_entity_poly.type
_entity_poly.pdbx_seq_one_letter_code
_entity_poly.pdbx_strand_id
1 'polypeptide(L)'
;RFAQRLQAPATILVGDFGGGTSDFSVLRFDPAAGRAVPLGHAGVGIAGDQFDYRIIDRVVSPELGRDGTYRIMGGAALPVPIEWYASLARWHRLSLMRTPQTLRAIAEVARTASDPAKLNALAMLVADQQGQALYRAVGAAKSALSAADSTVLRFSYKDIRIERAIARAEFESWIAPDLAQFDAAIGEALANAGLTEDGIDRVFLTGGTSFVPAVRALFVDRFGAARVDRGGEFVSVAEGLALMGR
;
A
#
# COMPACT_ATOMS: atom_id res chain seq x y z
N ARG A 1 5.02 -22.57 18.04
CA ARG A 1 6.33 -22.49 17.37
C ARG A 1 6.33 -23.40 16.14
N PHE A 2 6.21 -22.88 14.92
CA PHE A 2 6.07 -23.67 13.69
C PHE A 2 7.34 -24.48 13.37
N ALA A 3 8.51 -23.82 13.37
CA ALA A 3 9.81 -24.46 13.15
C ALA A 3 10.13 -25.59 14.14
N GLN A 4 9.64 -25.49 15.39
CA GLN A 4 9.84 -26.52 16.42
C GLN A 4 8.80 -27.66 16.38
N ARG A 5 7.73 -27.52 15.59
CA ARG A 5 6.70 -28.56 15.41
C ARG A 5 6.87 -29.34 14.10
N LEU A 6 7.73 -28.88 13.20
CA LEU A 6 8.04 -29.56 11.95
C LEU A 6 8.76 -30.88 12.23
N GLN A 7 8.11 -31.98 11.89
CA GLN A 7 8.67 -33.33 12.01
C GLN A 7 9.35 -33.81 10.71
N ALA A 8 9.16 -33.08 9.61
CA ALA A 8 9.72 -33.38 8.30
C ALA A 8 10.17 -32.07 7.62
N PRO A 9 11.05 -32.13 6.61
CA PRO A 9 11.41 -30.95 5.82
C PRO A 9 10.17 -30.34 5.15
N ALA A 10 10.14 -29.01 5.08
CA ALA A 10 9.06 -28.27 4.44
C ALA A 10 9.59 -27.06 3.66
N THR A 11 8.95 -26.78 2.53
CA THR A 11 9.19 -25.59 1.71
C THR A 11 8.16 -24.52 2.04
N ILE A 12 8.65 -23.34 2.33
CA ILE A 12 7.88 -22.23 2.87
C ILE A 12 8.04 -21.03 1.95
N LEU A 13 6.94 -20.38 1.62
CA LEU A 13 6.94 -19.04 1.05
C LEU A 13 6.63 -18.00 2.13
N VAL A 14 7.44 -16.96 2.20
CA VAL A 14 7.23 -15.80 3.08
C VAL A 14 6.99 -14.58 2.21
N GLY A 15 5.83 -13.94 2.38
CA GLY A 15 5.53 -12.62 1.80
C GLY A 15 5.62 -11.55 2.87
N ASP A 16 6.58 -10.66 2.75
CA ASP A 16 6.75 -9.50 3.63
C ASP A 16 6.24 -8.23 2.95
N PHE A 17 5.23 -7.60 3.55
CA PHE A 17 4.62 -6.37 3.02
C PHE A 17 4.95 -5.19 3.92
N GLY A 18 6.08 -4.55 3.61
CA GLY A 18 6.57 -3.39 4.33
C GLY A 18 5.80 -2.09 4.03
N GLY A 19 6.45 -0.98 4.37
CA GLY A 19 5.93 0.36 4.11
C GLY A 19 5.99 0.75 2.64
N GLY A 20 7.09 0.43 1.94
CA GLY A 20 7.32 0.81 0.54
C GLY A 20 7.89 -0.29 -0.37
N THR A 21 8.22 -1.46 0.19
CA THR A 21 8.64 -2.64 -0.57
C THR A 21 7.87 -3.87 -0.11
N SER A 22 7.61 -4.78 -1.03
CA SER A 22 7.09 -6.11 -0.72
C SER A 22 8.06 -7.16 -1.26
N ASP A 23 8.45 -8.09 -0.40
CA ASP A 23 9.48 -9.08 -0.67
C ASP A 23 8.92 -10.49 -0.51
N PHE A 24 9.23 -11.38 -1.46
CA PHE A 24 8.77 -12.77 -1.48
C PHE A 24 9.99 -13.68 -1.43
N SER A 25 10.05 -14.55 -0.42
CA SER A 25 11.18 -15.47 -0.20
C SER A 25 10.70 -16.90 -0.10
N VAL A 26 11.35 -17.80 -0.82
CA VAL A 26 11.14 -19.24 -0.76
C VAL A 26 12.29 -19.89 0.00
N LEU A 27 11.95 -20.60 1.07
CA LEU A 27 12.90 -21.20 2.00
C LEU A 27 12.58 -22.68 2.16
N ARG A 28 13.61 -23.54 2.18
CA ARG A 28 13.48 -24.93 2.63
C ARG A 28 13.93 -25.04 4.07
N PHE A 29 13.05 -25.50 4.94
CA PHE A 29 13.38 -25.81 6.32
C PHE A 29 13.62 -27.31 6.48
N ASP A 30 14.75 -27.68 7.06
CA ASP A 30 15.04 -29.05 7.47
C ASP A 30 15.21 -29.11 8.99
N PRO A 31 14.25 -29.69 9.74
CA PRO A 31 14.33 -29.76 11.19
C PRO A 31 15.50 -30.62 11.69
N ALA A 32 15.96 -31.61 10.93
CA ALA A 32 17.09 -32.45 11.32
C ALA A 32 18.43 -31.69 11.18
N ALA A 33 18.53 -30.83 10.16
CA ALA A 33 19.71 -29.98 9.95
C ALA A 33 19.68 -28.70 10.79
N GLY A 34 18.52 -28.35 11.38
CA GLY A 34 18.35 -27.15 12.20
C GLY A 34 18.61 -25.84 11.45
N ARG A 35 18.50 -25.83 10.12
CA ARG A 35 18.80 -24.67 9.27
C ARG A 35 17.73 -24.45 8.19
N ALA A 36 17.53 -23.19 7.83
CA ALA A 36 16.76 -22.80 6.66
C ALA A 36 17.72 -22.55 5.48
N VAL A 37 17.37 -23.04 4.29
CA VAL A 37 18.12 -22.82 3.05
C VAL A 37 17.27 -21.95 2.11
N PRO A 38 17.76 -20.78 1.68
CA PRO A 38 17.05 -19.98 0.68
C PRO A 38 17.09 -20.67 -0.67
N LEU A 39 15.93 -20.75 -1.33
CA LEU A 39 15.79 -21.35 -2.65
C LEU A 39 15.60 -20.29 -3.74
N GLY A 40 14.84 -19.22 -3.45
CA GLY A 40 14.57 -18.15 -4.39
C GLY A 40 13.96 -16.94 -3.69
N HIS A 41 14.06 -15.78 -4.32
CA HIS A 41 13.41 -14.55 -3.85
C HIS A 41 13.09 -13.63 -5.01
N ALA A 42 12.15 -12.72 -4.79
CA ALA A 42 11.84 -11.59 -5.66
C ALA A 42 11.26 -10.45 -4.80
N GLY A 43 11.29 -9.23 -5.30
CA GLY A 43 10.76 -8.08 -4.59
C GLY A 43 10.18 -7.05 -5.54
N VAL A 44 9.25 -6.24 -5.04
CA VAL A 44 8.63 -5.14 -5.78
C VAL A 44 8.65 -3.87 -4.95
N GLY A 45 8.94 -2.75 -5.61
CA GLY A 45 8.96 -1.41 -5.02
C GLY A 45 7.58 -0.81 -4.75
N ILE A 46 6.61 -1.64 -4.33
CA ILE A 46 5.28 -1.21 -3.90
C ILE A 46 4.90 -1.95 -2.62
N ALA A 47 4.24 -1.27 -1.70
CA ALA A 47 3.72 -1.91 -0.49
C ALA A 47 2.53 -1.14 0.10
N GLY A 48 2.46 -1.04 1.44
CA GLY A 48 1.33 -0.43 2.13
C GLY A 48 1.10 1.05 1.80
N ASP A 49 2.17 1.79 1.49
CA ASP A 49 2.10 3.19 1.07
C ASP A 49 1.41 3.39 -0.30
N GLN A 50 1.55 2.42 -1.20
CA GLN A 50 0.91 2.42 -2.51
C GLN A 50 -0.62 2.28 -2.35
N PHE A 51 -1.09 1.54 -1.36
CA PHE A 51 -2.53 1.45 -1.07
C PHE A 51 -3.07 2.75 -0.48
N ASP A 52 -2.30 3.42 0.37
CA ASP A 52 -2.65 4.76 0.87
C ASP A 52 -2.68 5.77 -0.28
N TYR A 53 -1.73 5.70 -1.21
CA TYR A 53 -1.71 6.48 -2.45
C TYR A 53 -3.02 6.31 -3.23
N ARG A 54 -3.53 5.07 -3.41
CA ARG A 54 -4.79 4.83 -4.14
C ARG A 54 -5.98 5.50 -3.47
N ILE A 55 -6.06 5.46 -2.13
CA ILE A 55 -7.13 6.13 -1.38
C ILE A 55 -7.00 7.65 -1.54
N ILE A 56 -5.79 8.22 -1.41
CA ILE A 56 -5.59 9.67 -1.58
C ILE A 56 -5.99 10.09 -3.01
N ASP A 57 -5.51 9.39 -4.03
CA ASP A 57 -5.77 9.72 -5.43
C ASP A 57 -7.26 9.66 -5.80
N ARG A 58 -7.99 8.68 -5.26
CA ARG A 58 -9.40 8.42 -5.58
C ARG A 58 -10.39 9.20 -4.71
N VAL A 59 -10.01 9.54 -3.47
CA VAL A 59 -10.93 10.13 -2.49
C VAL A 59 -10.53 11.55 -2.11
N VAL A 60 -9.25 11.79 -1.85
CA VAL A 60 -8.77 13.07 -1.31
C VAL A 60 -8.49 14.07 -2.43
N SER A 61 -7.75 13.66 -3.46
CA SER A 61 -7.34 14.53 -4.57
C SER A 61 -8.51 15.22 -5.30
N PRO A 62 -9.66 14.55 -5.56
CA PRO A 62 -10.84 15.21 -6.14
C PRO A 62 -11.43 16.31 -5.23
N GLU A 63 -11.37 16.13 -3.91
CA GLU A 63 -11.81 17.15 -2.94
C GLU A 63 -10.81 18.31 -2.80
N LEU A 64 -9.62 18.15 -3.37
CA LEU A 64 -8.58 19.18 -3.45
C LEU A 64 -8.40 19.69 -4.89
N GLY A 65 -9.35 19.43 -5.79
CA GLY A 65 -9.46 20.08 -7.09
C GLY A 65 -8.75 19.38 -8.25
N ARG A 66 -8.32 18.11 -8.09
CA ARG A 66 -7.58 17.37 -9.14
C ARG A 66 -8.28 17.33 -10.48
N ASP A 67 -9.59 17.14 -10.46
CA ASP A 67 -10.41 17.00 -11.67
C ASP A 67 -10.94 18.35 -12.18
N GLY A 68 -10.48 19.46 -11.59
CA GLY A 68 -10.84 20.81 -12.00
C GLY A 68 -10.07 21.29 -13.22
N THR A 69 -10.44 22.48 -13.69
CA THR A 69 -9.73 23.19 -14.76
C THR A 69 -9.42 24.62 -14.34
N TYR A 70 -8.53 25.30 -15.06
CA TYR A 70 -8.27 26.73 -14.90
C TYR A 70 -8.09 27.40 -16.26
N ARG A 71 -8.12 28.73 -16.30
CA ARG A 71 -7.94 29.51 -17.54
C ARG A 71 -6.82 30.51 -17.41
N ILE A 72 -6.08 30.70 -18.50
CA ILE A 72 -5.06 31.75 -18.62
C ILE A 72 -5.61 32.84 -19.53
N MET A 73 -5.71 34.08 -19.04
CA MET A 73 -6.13 35.26 -19.82
C MET A 73 -7.42 35.05 -20.64
N GLY A 74 -8.40 34.33 -20.09
CA GLY A 74 -9.68 34.05 -20.79
C GLY A 74 -9.60 33.01 -21.92
N GLY A 75 -8.47 32.33 -22.07
CA GLY A 75 -8.27 31.27 -23.05
C GLY A 75 -9.02 29.98 -22.75
N ALA A 76 -8.64 28.91 -23.46
CA ALA A 76 -9.20 27.57 -23.27
C ALA A 76 -9.03 27.07 -21.82
N ALA A 77 -9.95 26.21 -21.38
CA ALA A 77 -9.84 25.54 -20.09
C ALA A 77 -8.69 24.53 -20.14
N LEU A 78 -7.78 24.65 -19.18
CA LEU A 78 -6.63 23.76 -19.01
C LEU A 78 -6.85 22.90 -17.76
N PRO A 79 -6.43 21.62 -17.76
CA PRO A 79 -6.49 20.79 -16.57
C PRO A 79 -5.59 21.35 -15.48
N VAL A 80 -6.00 21.21 -14.22
CA VAL A 80 -5.11 21.51 -13.09
C VAL A 80 -3.86 20.61 -13.17
N PRO A 81 -2.66 21.12 -12.85
CA PRO A 81 -1.43 20.34 -12.94
C PRO A 81 -1.45 19.07 -12.07
N ILE A 82 -1.33 17.91 -12.72
CA ILE A 82 -1.48 16.58 -12.11
C ILE A 82 -0.33 16.24 -11.14
N GLU A 83 0.84 16.86 -11.33
CA GLU A 83 2.04 16.62 -10.54
C GLU A 83 1.89 17.03 -9.08
N TRP A 84 1.00 17.98 -8.77
CA TRP A 84 0.68 18.36 -7.40
C TRP A 84 0.02 17.21 -6.65
N TYR A 85 -0.88 16.49 -7.32
CA TYR A 85 -1.60 15.36 -6.74
C TYR A 85 -0.73 14.10 -6.69
N ALA A 86 0.11 13.89 -7.71
CA ALA A 86 1.13 12.84 -7.68
C ALA A 86 2.12 13.04 -6.51
N SER A 87 2.39 14.30 -6.14
CA SER A 87 3.25 14.66 -5.00
C SER A 87 2.49 14.54 -3.67
N LEU A 88 1.24 14.99 -3.60
CA LEU A 88 0.38 14.87 -2.42
C LEU A 88 0.21 13.41 -1.97
N ALA A 89 -0.05 12.53 -2.95
CA ALA A 89 -0.29 11.11 -2.70
C ALA A 89 0.96 10.31 -2.34
N ARG A 90 2.15 10.94 -2.29
CA ARG A 90 3.40 10.34 -1.80
C ARG A 90 4.00 11.13 -0.64
N TRP A 91 4.09 10.52 0.54
CA TRP A 91 4.55 11.18 1.77
C TRP A 91 5.87 11.95 1.61
N HIS A 92 6.88 11.31 0.99
CA HIS A 92 8.20 11.90 0.79
C HIS A 92 8.17 13.10 -0.18
N ARG A 93 7.24 13.15 -1.14
CA ARG A 93 7.09 14.25 -2.10
C ARG A 93 6.23 15.39 -1.58
N LEU A 94 5.23 15.08 -0.75
CA LEU A 94 4.40 16.11 -0.11
C LEU A 94 5.23 17.13 0.67
N SER A 95 6.29 16.66 1.34
CA SER A 95 7.23 17.53 2.05
C SER A 95 7.93 18.54 1.14
N LEU A 96 8.14 18.19 -0.14
CA LEU A 96 8.76 19.04 -1.15
C LEU A 96 7.79 20.09 -1.74
N MET A 97 6.48 19.91 -1.60
CA MET A 97 5.49 20.87 -2.10
C MET A 97 5.47 22.18 -1.31
N ARG A 98 6.14 22.24 -0.16
CA ARG A 98 6.12 23.37 0.78
C ARG A 98 6.87 24.60 0.31
N THR A 99 7.51 24.56 -0.87
CA THR A 99 8.28 25.71 -1.34
C THR A 99 7.37 26.92 -1.61
N PRO A 100 7.86 28.15 -1.37
CA PRO A 100 7.10 29.35 -1.72
C PRO A 100 6.70 29.40 -3.20
N GLN A 101 7.53 28.84 -4.08
CA GLN A 101 7.24 28.76 -5.51
C GLN A 101 6.02 27.86 -5.79
N THR A 102 5.98 26.65 -5.25
CA THR A 102 4.85 25.73 -5.42
C THR A 102 3.57 26.31 -4.84
N LEU A 103 3.62 26.88 -3.64
CA LEU A 103 2.44 27.50 -3.01
C LEU A 103 1.90 28.69 -3.81
N ARG A 104 2.80 29.53 -4.35
CA ARG A 104 2.40 30.64 -5.25
C ARG A 104 1.79 30.12 -6.54
N ALA A 105 2.35 29.07 -7.15
CA ALA A 105 1.81 28.48 -8.37
C ALA A 105 0.40 27.93 -8.15
N ILE A 106 0.16 27.21 -7.03
CA ILE A 106 -1.19 26.75 -6.67
C ILE A 106 -2.14 27.94 -6.48
N ALA A 107 -1.72 28.98 -5.75
CA ALA A 107 -2.54 30.16 -5.51
C ALA A 107 -2.84 30.96 -6.80
N GLU A 108 -1.92 31.00 -7.76
CA GLU A 108 -2.13 31.64 -9.06
C GLU A 108 -3.18 30.89 -9.89
N VAL A 109 -3.06 29.56 -9.97
CA VAL A 109 -4.03 28.71 -10.67
C VAL A 109 -5.40 28.79 -10.00
N ALA A 110 -5.45 28.85 -8.66
CA ALA A 110 -6.71 28.96 -7.92
C ALA A 110 -7.55 30.17 -8.31
N ARG A 111 -6.94 31.31 -8.69
CA ARG A 111 -7.68 32.54 -9.04
C ARG A 111 -8.58 32.39 -10.26
N THR A 112 -8.24 31.49 -11.18
CA THR A 112 -8.97 31.26 -12.43
C THR A 112 -9.47 29.83 -12.58
N ALA A 113 -9.41 29.06 -11.49
CA ALA A 113 -9.88 27.68 -11.46
C ALA A 113 -11.41 27.60 -11.48
N SER A 114 -11.93 26.49 -11.98
CA SER A 114 -13.35 26.14 -11.93
C SER A 114 -13.83 25.96 -10.48
N ASP A 115 -12.93 25.56 -9.57
CA ASP A 115 -13.18 25.48 -8.13
C ASP A 115 -11.98 26.06 -7.35
N PRO A 116 -11.97 27.39 -7.14
CA PRO A 116 -10.91 28.05 -6.37
C PRO A 116 -10.82 27.58 -4.92
N ALA A 117 -11.94 27.20 -4.31
CA ALA A 117 -11.99 26.80 -2.90
C ALA A 117 -11.20 25.51 -2.68
N LYS A 118 -11.35 24.51 -3.57
CA LYS A 118 -10.60 23.25 -3.50
C LYS A 118 -9.09 23.43 -3.68
N LEU A 119 -8.64 24.31 -4.56
CA LEU A 119 -7.20 24.59 -4.73
C LEU A 119 -6.62 25.41 -3.58
N ASN A 120 -7.39 26.34 -3.02
CA ASN A 120 -6.99 27.04 -1.79
C ASN A 120 -6.88 26.05 -0.61
N ALA A 121 -7.78 25.06 -0.53
CA ALA A 121 -7.68 23.96 0.42
C ALA A 121 -6.40 23.14 0.23
N LEU A 122 -6.00 22.82 -1.00
CA LEU A 122 -4.70 22.16 -1.28
C LEU A 122 -3.53 23.00 -0.79
N ALA A 123 -3.50 24.29 -1.13
CA ALA A 123 -2.43 25.20 -0.69
C ALA A 123 -2.36 25.28 0.84
N MET A 124 -3.51 25.38 1.51
CA MET A 124 -3.61 25.42 2.98
C MET A 124 -3.12 24.12 3.61
N LEU A 125 -3.51 22.96 3.08
CA LEU A 125 -3.06 21.65 3.57
C LEU A 125 -1.53 21.52 3.54
N VAL A 126 -0.91 21.99 2.46
CA VAL A 126 0.55 21.96 2.27
C VAL A 126 1.25 23.00 3.16
N ALA A 127 0.77 24.24 3.16
CA ALA A 127 1.36 25.34 3.93
C ALA A 127 1.32 25.07 5.44
N ASP A 128 0.17 24.57 5.92
CA ASP A 128 -0.05 24.27 7.34
C ASP A 128 0.43 22.87 7.74
N GLN A 129 1.13 22.16 6.85
CA GLN A 129 1.78 20.87 7.10
C GLN A 129 0.82 19.78 7.60
N GLN A 130 -0.42 19.77 7.11
CA GLN A 130 -1.45 18.82 7.55
C GLN A 130 -1.36 17.45 6.86
N GLY A 131 -0.28 17.22 6.10
CA GLY A 131 0.01 15.93 5.48
C GLY A 131 -0.03 14.76 6.47
N GLN A 132 0.61 14.89 7.64
CA GLN A 132 0.65 13.77 8.58
C GLN A 132 -0.74 13.40 9.11
N ALA A 133 -1.56 14.41 9.40
CA ALA A 133 -2.93 14.19 9.86
C ALA A 133 -3.79 13.54 8.76
N LEU A 134 -3.63 13.97 7.50
CA LEU A 134 -4.29 13.37 6.36
C LEU A 134 -3.88 11.90 6.18
N TYR A 135 -2.58 11.59 6.18
CA TYR A 135 -2.09 10.21 6.04
C TYR A 135 -2.54 9.31 7.20
N ARG A 136 -2.63 9.84 8.43
CA ARG A 136 -3.22 9.10 9.56
C ARG A 136 -4.68 8.75 9.31
N ALA A 137 -5.47 9.69 8.81
CA ALA A 137 -6.88 9.46 8.48
C ALA A 137 -7.04 8.40 7.36
N VAL A 138 -6.19 8.48 6.33
CA VAL A 138 -6.14 7.49 5.24
C VAL A 138 -5.75 6.10 5.75
N GLY A 139 -4.68 6.00 6.54
CA GLY A 139 -4.23 4.74 7.12
C GLY A 139 -5.28 4.11 8.05
N ALA A 140 -6.00 4.93 8.82
CA ALA A 140 -7.12 4.47 9.64
C ALA A 140 -8.28 3.93 8.78
N ALA A 141 -8.62 4.62 7.68
CA ALA A 141 -9.63 4.14 6.75
C ALA A 141 -9.22 2.80 6.10
N LYS A 142 -7.97 2.67 5.64
CA LYS A 142 -7.42 1.41 5.09
C LYS A 142 -7.49 0.27 6.11
N SER A 143 -7.08 0.53 7.35
CA SER A 143 -7.15 -0.47 8.43
C SER A 143 -8.59 -0.87 8.73
N ALA A 144 -9.53 0.08 8.79
CA ALA A 144 -10.94 -0.21 8.96
C ALA A 144 -11.52 -1.08 7.83
N LEU A 145 -11.13 -0.82 6.58
CA LEU A 145 -11.50 -1.64 5.42
C LEU A 145 -10.94 -3.07 5.50
N SER A 146 -9.88 -3.30 6.27
CA SER A 146 -9.37 -4.66 6.51
C SER A 146 -10.26 -5.46 7.47
N ALA A 147 -11.03 -4.77 8.32
CA ALA A 147 -11.92 -5.38 9.32
C ALA A 147 -13.41 -5.38 8.91
N ALA A 148 -13.85 -4.39 8.14
CA ALA A 148 -15.24 -4.19 7.73
C ALA A 148 -15.39 -3.97 6.22
N ASP A 149 -16.56 -4.26 5.68
CA ASP A 149 -16.84 -4.13 4.23
C ASP A 149 -17.03 -2.67 3.79
N SER A 150 -17.11 -1.73 4.73
CA SER A 150 -17.11 -0.31 4.45
C SER A 150 -16.55 0.50 5.61
N THR A 151 -16.15 1.73 5.32
CA THR A 151 -15.73 2.74 6.30
C THR A 151 -16.11 4.14 5.81
N VAL A 152 -15.95 5.17 6.64
CA VAL A 152 -16.01 6.57 6.21
C VAL A 152 -14.66 7.21 6.46
N LEU A 153 -13.99 7.63 5.39
CA LEU A 153 -12.79 8.47 5.51
C LEU A 153 -13.24 9.86 5.96
N ARG A 154 -12.71 10.31 7.10
CA ARG A 154 -12.99 11.63 7.68
C ARG A 154 -11.68 12.38 7.90
N PHE A 155 -11.56 13.54 7.29
CA PHE A 155 -10.49 14.48 7.55
C PHE A 155 -11.06 15.90 7.57
N SER A 156 -10.76 16.65 8.63
CA SER A 156 -11.20 18.03 8.78
C SER A 156 -10.07 18.89 9.31
N TYR A 157 -9.83 20.03 8.67
CA TYR A 157 -8.88 21.02 9.14
C TYR A 157 -9.26 22.40 8.60
N LYS A 158 -9.61 23.34 9.49
CA LYS A 158 -10.17 24.65 9.13
C LYS A 158 -11.33 24.44 8.13
N ASP A 159 -11.24 25.03 6.95
CA ASP A 159 -12.27 24.94 5.90
C ASP A 159 -12.16 23.67 5.03
N ILE A 160 -11.16 22.82 5.26
CA ILE A 160 -11.05 21.53 4.57
C ILE A 160 -11.96 20.54 5.28
N ARG A 161 -12.91 19.96 4.54
CA ARG A 161 -13.74 18.86 4.99
C ARG A 161 -13.79 17.77 3.93
N ILE A 162 -13.19 16.63 4.24
CA ILE A 162 -13.22 15.43 3.41
C ILE A 162 -13.99 14.37 4.21
N GLU A 163 -15.14 13.97 3.69
CA GLU A 163 -15.99 12.95 4.29
C GLU A 163 -16.55 12.07 3.18
N ARG A 164 -16.06 10.83 3.07
CA ARG A 164 -16.45 9.92 1.98
C ARG A 164 -16.59 8.49 2.49
N ALA A 165 -17.75 7.89 2.25
CA ALA A 165 -17.95 6.46 2.47
C ALA A 165 -17.17 5.66 1.43
N ILE A 166 -16.42 4.65 1.88
CA ILE A 166 -15.62 3.76 1.04
C ILE A 166 -16.07 2.33 1.29
N ALA A 167 -16.52 1.64 0.24
CA ALA A 167 -16.72 0.20 0.30
C ALA A 167 -15.39 -0.52 0.06
N ARG A 168 -15.18 -1.67 0.72
CA ARG A 168 -14.00 -2.52 0.53
C ARG A 168 -13.83 -2.92 -0.93
N ALA A 169 -14.92 -3.29 -1.61
CA ALA A 169 -14.89 -3.64 -3.02
C ALA A 169 -14.37 -2.51 -3.93
N GLU A 170 -14.70 -1.24 -3.62
CA GLU A 170 -14.13 -0.11 -4.36
C GLU A 170 -12.62 -0.01 -4.12
N PHE A 171 -12.19 -0.06 -2.86
CA PHE A 171 -10.78 -0.02 -2.50
C PHE A 171 -9.99 -1.14 -3.18
N GLU A 172 -10.51 -2.38 -3.15
CA GLU A 172 -9.91 -3.55 -3.80
C GLU A 172 -9.81 -3.36 -5.31
N SER A 173 -10.81 -2.75 -5.96
CA SER A 173 -10.73 -2.40 -7.38
C SER A 173 -9.62 -1.39 -7.69
N TRP A 174 -9.30 -0.48 -6.76
CA TRP A 174 -8.24 0.52 -6.97
C TRP A 174 -6.84 -0.06 -6.83
N ILE A 175 -6.68 -1.10 -6.01
CA ILE A 175 -5.39 -1.78 -5.76
C ILE A 175 -5.19 -3.01 -6.65
N ALA A 176 -6.18 -3.43 -7.45
CA ALA A 176 -6.06 -4.59 -8.33
C ALA A 176 -4.79 -4.58 -9.22
N PRO A 177 -4.36 -3.45 -9.82
CA PRO A 177 -3.10 -3.40 -10.58
C PRO A 177 -1.84 -3.60 -9.70
N ASP A 178 -1.92 -3.23 -8.43
CA ASP A 178 -0.83 -3.41 -7.47
C ASP A 178 -0.77 -4.89 -7.02
N LEU A 179 -1.92 -5.54 -6.84
CA LEU A 179 -2.02 -6.98 -6.57
C LEU A 179 -1.49 -7.82 -7.74
N ALA A 180 -1.73 -7.41 -8.98
CA ALA A 180 -1.17 -8.09 -10.16
C ALA A 180 0.37 -8.04 -10.19
N GLN A 181 0.97 -6.96 -9.69
CA GLN A 181 2.43 -6.87 -9.55
C GLN A 181 2.95 -7.79 -8.44
N PHE A 182 2.23 -7.94 -7.32
CA PHE A 182 2.55 -8.95 -6.31
C PHE A 182 2.49 -10.36 -6.90
N ASP A 183 1.45 -10.68 -7.66
CA ASP A 183 1.31 -12.00 -8.28
C ASP A 183 2.46 -12.34 -9.24
N ALA A 184 2.88 -11.36 -10.05
CA ALA A 184 4.03 -11.51 -10.94
C ALA A 184 5.33 -11.76 -10.15
N ALA A 185 5.58 -10.99 -9.09
CA ALA A 185 6.77 -11.15 -8.25
C ALA A 185 6.77 -12.49 -7.48
N ILE A 186 5.60 -12.99 -7.04
CA ILE A 186 5.49 -14.33 -6.47
C ILE A 186 5.89 -15.39 -7.51
N GLY A 187 5.42 -15.24 -8.75
CA GLY A 187 5.80 -16.12 -9.85
C GLY A 187 7.31 -16.11 -10.12
N GLU A 188 7.94 -14.93 -10.07
CA GLU A 188 9.39 -14.79 -10.20
C GLU A 188 10.14 -15.48 -9.06
N ALA A 189 9.69 -15.32 -7.81
CA ALA A 189 10.31 -15.98 -6.66
C ALA A 189 10.24 -17.51 -6.76
N LEU A 190 9.12 -18.07 -7.24
CA LEU A 190 8.96 -19.51 -7.49
C LEU A 190 9.86 -19.98 -8.64
N ALA A 191 9.93 -19.24 -9.74
CA ALA A 191 10.80 -19.55 -10.87
C ALA A 191 12.28 -19.55 -10.46
N ASN A 192 12.72 -18.55 -9.68
CA ASN A 192 14.06 -18.47 -9.13
C ASN A 192 14.38 -19.66 -8.19
N ALA A 193 13.37 -20.19 -7.50
CA ALA A 193 13.49 -21.39 -6.68
C ALA A 193 13.43 -22.71 -7.47
N GLY A 194 13.11 -22.67 -8.77
CA GLY A 194 12.88 -23.86 -9.58
C GLY A 194 11.65 -24.67 -9.16
N LEU A 195 10.63 -24.01 -8.60
CA LEU A 195 9.43 -24.63 -8.04
C LEU A 195 8.16 -24.11 -8.71
N THR A 196 7.09 -24.90 -8.58
CA THR A 196 5.70 -24.49 -8.84
C THR A 196 4.97 -24.29 -7.50
N GLU A 197 3.71 -23.85 -7.56
CA GLU A 197 2.84 -23.67 -6.38
C GLU A 197 2.70 -24.95 -5.56
N ASP A 198 2.69 -26.12 -6.22
CA ASP A 198 2.62 -27.43 -5.57
C ASP A 198 3.88 -27.79 -4.76
N GLY A 199 5.01 -27.14 -5.06
CA GLY A 199 6.24 -27.27 -4.30
C GLY A 199 6.26 -26.49 -2.99
N ILE A 200 5.22 -25.70 -2.69
CA ILE A 200 5.10 -24.91 -1.46
C ILE A 200 4.15 -25.60 -0.48
N ASP A 201 4.66 -25.94 0.69
CA ASP A 201 3.90 -26.57 1.77
C ASP A 201 3.13 -25.54 2.60
N ARG A 202 3.75 -24.38 2.86
CA ARG A 202 3.20 -23.32 3.72
C ARG A 202 3.52 -21.93 3.21
N VAL A 203 2.59 -21.01 3.43
CA VAL A 203 2.70 -19.60 3.10
C VAL A 203 2.51 -18.79 4.38
N PHE A 204 3.47 -17.92 4.68
CA PHE A 204 3.37 -16.94 5.77
C PHE A 204 3.36 -15.53 5.19
N LEU A 205 2.44 -14.72 5.68
CA LEU A 205 2.33 -13.31 5.31
C LEU A 205 2.68 -12.46 6.54
N THR A 206 3.48 -11.42 6.34
CA THR A 206 3.89 -10.48 7.39
C THR A 206 3.74 -9.03 6.92
N GLY A 207 3.77 -8.09 7.87
CA GLY A 207 3.55 -6.67 7.61
C GLY A 207 2.07 -6.29 7.63
N GLY A 208 1.78 -5.02 7.95
CA GLY A 208 0.41 -4.55 8.18
C GLY A 208 -0.48 -4.64 6.94
N THR A 209 0.11 -4.58 5.75
CA THR A 209 -0.61 -4.68 4.47
C THR A 209 -1.13 -6.09 4.19
N SER A 210 -0.54 -7.12 4.82
CA SER A 210 -1.02 -8.50 4.70
C SER A 210 -2.42 -8.73 5.28
N PHE A 211 -2.88 -7.83 6.16
CA PHE A 211 -4.24 -7.88 6.72
C PHE A 211 -5.32 -7.44 5.72
N VAL A 212 -4.94 -6.83 4.60
CA VAL A 212 -5.90 -6.46 3.55
C VAL A 212 -6.49 -7.74 2.94
N PRO A 213 -7.83 -7.93 2.94
CA PRO A 213 -8.45 -9.18 2.50
C PRO A 213 -8.07 -9.61 1.08
N ALA A 214 -8.03 -8.69 0.12
CA ALA A 214 -7.60 -8.99 -1.24
C ALA A 214 -6.13 -9.44 -1.36
N VAL A 215 -5.23 -8.96 -0.50
CA VAL A 215 -3.85 -9.47 -0.44
C VAL A 215 -3.86 -10.92 0.02
N ARG A 216 -4.62 -11.23 1.07
CA ARG A 216 -4.74 -12.63 1.54
C ARG A 216 -5.40 -13.54 0.52
N ALA A 217 -6.44 -13.05 -0.17
CA ALA A 217 -7.14 -13.78 -1.21
C ALA A 217 -6.19 -14.20 -2.33
N LEU A 218 -5.29 -13.31 -2.78
CA LEU A 218 -4.26 -13.63 -3.77
C LEU A 218 -3.47 -14.90 -3.43
N PHE A 219 -3.01 -15.06 -2.18
CA PHE A 219 -2.27 -16.26 -1.77
C PHE A 219 -3.18 -17.47 -1.60
N VAL A 220 -4.42 -17.27 -1.13
CA VAL A 220 -5.37 -18.36 -0.96
C VAL A 220 -5.78 -18.95 -2.31
N ASP A 221 -6.02 -18.10 -3.30
CA ASP A 221 -6.39 -18.51 -4.65
C ASP A 221 -5.24 -19.25 -5.33
N ARG A 222 -4.00 -18.84 -5.06
CA ARG A 222 -2.79 -19.43 -5.65
C ARG A 222 -2.33 -20.72 -4.98
N PHE A 223 -2.30 -20.77 -3.65
CA PHE A 223 -1.70 -21.87 -2.88
C PHE A 223 -2.72 -22.72 -2.10
N GLY A 224 -3.98 -22.29 -2.05
CA GLY A 224 -5.04 -22.92 -1.27
C GLY A 224 -5.08 -22.47 0.18
N ALA A 225 -6.30 -22.33 0.71
CA ALA A 225 -6.55 -21.81 2.06
C ALA A 225 -5.86 -22.61 3.19
N ALA A 226 -5.60 -23.91 2.98
CA ALA A 226 -4.96 -24.77 3.96
C ALA A 226 -3.46 -24.49 4.14
N ARG A 227 -2.80 -23.93 3.12
CA ARG A 227 -1.36 -23.62 3.14
C ARG A 227 -1.07 -22.22 3.66
N VAL A 228 -2.03 -21.30 3.57
CA VAL A 228 -1.87 -19.88 3.97
C VAL A 228 -2.20 -19.69 5.45
N ASP A 229 -1.19 -19.30 6.23
CA ASP A 229 -1.32 -19.07 7.67
C ASP A 229 -2.25 -17.88 8.00
N ARG A 230 -2.79 -17.86 9.23
CA ARG A 230 -3.69 -16.82 9.73
C ARG A 230 -2.98 -15.72 10.56
N GLY A 231 -1.65 -15.70 10.58
CA GLY A 231 -0.85 -14.60 11.14
C GLY A 231 -0.27 -14.86 12.53
N GLY A 232 -0.54 -16.02 13.13
CA GLY A 232 0.00 -16.40 14.45
C GLY A 232 1.35 -17.14 14.38
N GLU A 233 1.68 -17.74 13.25
CA GLU A 233 2.86 -18.60 13.12
C GLU A 233 4.12 -17.86 12.65
N PHE A 234 3.98 -16.65 12.11
CA PHE A 234 5.11 -15.85 11.60
C PHE A 234 6.11 -15.45 12.70
N VAL A 235 5.61 -15.03 13.88
CA VAL A 235 6.47 -14.69 15.03
C VAL A 235 7.42 -15.85 15.35
N SER A 236 6.94 -17.09 15.23
CA SER A 236 7.78 -18.26 15.45
C SER A 236 8.80 -18.54 14.35
N VAL A 237 8.52 -18.16 13.10
CA VAL A 237 9.47 -18.33 11.99
C VAL A 237 10.56 -17.27 12.10
N ALA A 238 10.18 -16.01 12.36
CA ALA A 238 11.11 -14.92 12.61
C ALA A 238 12.02 -15.19 13.83
N GLU A 239 11.45 -15.66 14.95
CA GLU A 239 12.25 -16.11 16.12
C GLU A 239 13.19 -17.27 15.76
N GLY A 240 12.71 -18.25 14.99
CA GLY A 240 13.51 -19.39 14.55
C GLY A 240 14.70 -18.97 13.67
N LEU A 241 14.46 -18.09 12.70
CA LEU A 241 15.51 -17.55 11.83
C LEU A 241 16.51 -16.67 12.59
N ALA A 242 16.04 -15.85 13.54
CA ALA A 242 16.90 -15.00 14.37
C ALA A 242 17.80 -15.81 15.32
N LEU A 243 17.33 -16.95 15.83
CA LEU A 243 18.12 -17.85 16.67
C LEU A 243 19.18 -18.65 15.89
N MET A 244 18.99 -18.83 14.58
CA MET A 244 19.88 -19.60 13.69
C MET A 244 20.90 -18.73 12.95
N GLY A 245 20.85 -17.40 13.10
CA GLY A 245 21.79 -16.43 12.52
C GLY A 245 23.01 -16.11 13.40
N ARG A 246 23.30 -16.93 14.41
CA ARG A 246 24.55 -16.92 15.20
C ARG A 246 25.37 -18.16 14.90
#